data_AF-A0A7C6KDJ0-F1
#
_entry.id   AF-A0A7C6KDJ0-F1
#
_cell.length_a   1.000
_cell.length_b   1.000
_cell.length_c   1.000
_cell.angle_alpha   90.00
_cell.angle_beta   90.00
_cell.angle_gamma   90.00
#
_symmetry.space_group_name_H-M   'P 1'
#
loop_
_entity.id
_entity.type
_entity.pdbx_description
1 polymer ?
#
loop_
_entity_poly.entity_id
_entity_poly.type
_entity_poly.pdbx_seq_one_letter_code
_entity_poly.pdbx_strand_id
1 'polypeptide(L)'
;MLTLKFCNYLGLPVSAEALKSSSTNVANYSAYITRYRSIRDAFDKQQPTKKRVYKLNKAKVRKRIIALCRLKQSYKFLAFYSISFPAKAPDDVIYEIFNKWLTTCRTHHGLKTYVWVAERQKNGTLHFHILTNNFLEIYKVNRAMAKCINTSVLQGKLSWGQSSLTLYNGVDVDSIQHTKRRQGESRAQYRWRLKEQKKHTIKERVKFATRYMTKYMSKSDEVFTHLPFHCSRDISQLFTSLLLSDKDFEIYKQYLSDNPNDYIVYKAEERTTFVFKTAPPDIIFSVLDKLNNMLYDMYHNKDPN
;
A
#
# COMPACT_ATOMS: atom_id res chain seq x y z
N MET A 1 19.87 -10.56 -0.62
CA MET A 1 18.69 -11.08 0.11
C MET A 1 17.90 -12.13 -0.67
N LEU A 2 17.69 -11.99 -1.99
CA LEU A 2 17.02 -13.03 -2.79
C LEU A 2 17.84 -14.34 -2.86
N THR A 3 19.16 -14.23 -3.02
CA THR A 3 20.08 -15.37 -3.17
C THR A 3 20.10 -16.29 -1.95
N LEU A 4 20.12 -15.75 -0.74
CA LEU A 4 20.13 -16.55 0.51
C LEU A 4 18.80 -17.30 0.72
N LYS A 5 17.67 -16.70 0.32
CA LYS A 5 16.38 -17.39 0.35
C LYS A 5 16.29 -18.49 -0.70
N PHE A 6 16.92 -18.29 -1.85
CA PHE A 6 16.99 -19.27 -2.92
C PHE A 6 17.83 -20.49 -2.50
N CYS A 7 18.98 -20.27 -1.85
CA CYS A 7 19.79 -21.35 -1.28
C CYS A 7 19.03 -22.16 -0.22
N ASN A 8 18.33 -21.48 0.70
CA ASN A 8 17.53 -22.17 1.73
C ASN A 8 16.35 -22.96 1.14
N TYR A 9 15.75 -22.50 0.04
CA TYR A 9 14.63 -23.19 -0.60
C TYR A 9 15.08 -24.47 -1.33
N LEU A 10 16.32 -24.51 -1.80
CA LEU A 10 16.90 -25.64 -2.53
C LEU A 10 17.77 -26.55 -1.64
N GLY A 11 17.84 -26.31 -0.33
CA GLY A 11 18.68 -27.08 0.59
C GLY A 11 20.19 -26.88 0.37
N LEU A 12 20.60 -25.80 -0.27
CA LEU A 12 22.01 -25.52 -0.57
C LEU A 12 22.71 -24.87 0.63
N PRO A 13 23.89 -25.36 1.04
CA PRO A 13 24.60 -24.82 2.19
C PRO A 13 25.07 -23.39 1.92
N VAL A 14 24.98 -22.55 2.97
CA VAL A 14 25.11 -21.08 2.85
C VAL A 14 26.53 -20.59 3.14
N SER A 15 27.42 -21.44 3.66
CA SER A 15 28.82 -21.08 3.92
C SER A 15 29.69 -21.20 2.68
N ALA A 16 30.64 -20.28 2.53
CA ALA A 16 31.59 -20.26 1.42
C ALA A 16 32.47 -21.52 1.39
N GLU A 17 32.79 -22.07 2.56
CA GLU A 17 33.53 -23.33 2.71
C GLU A 17 32.73 -24.55 2.20
N ALA A 18 31.41 -24.60 2.42
CA ALA A 18 30.57 -25.73 1.98
C ALA A 18 30.19 -25.67 0.48
N LEU A 19 30.24 -24.48 -0.13
CA LEU A 19 30.10 -24.31 -1.59
C LEU A 19 31.37 -24.68 -2.35
N LYS A 20 32.55 -24.56 -1.72
CA LYS A 20 33.83 -25.01 -2.30
C LYS A 20 33.93 -26.53 -2.39
N SER A 21 33.31 -27.28 -1.48
CA SER A 21 33.36 -28.75 -1.47
C SER A 21 32.34 -29.41 -2.39
N SER A 22 31.30 -28.69 -2.85
CA SER A 22 30.15 -29.28 -3.56
C SER A 22 30.20 -29.16 -5.09
N SER A 23 31.14 -28.42 -5.68
CA SER A 23 31.56 -28.63 -7.08
C SER A 23 32.81 -27.82 -7.43
N THR A 24 33.72 -28.42 -8.18
CA THR A 24 34.92 -27.80 -8.76
C THR A 24 34.62 -26.58 -9.64
N ASN A 25 33.37 -26.39 -10.09
CA ASN A 25 32.93 -25.27 -10.93
C ASN A 25 32.44 -24.03 -10.16
N VAL A 26 32.24 -24.09 -8.83
CA VAL A 26 31.71 -22.93 -8.04
C VAL A 26 32.81 -21.96 -7.59
N ALA A 27 34.07 -22.40 -7.48
CA ALA A 27 35.20 -21.53 -7.13
C ALA A 27 35.36 -20.36 -8.14
N ASN A 28 35.22 -20.65 -9.43
CA ASN A 28 35.28 -19.66 -10.50
C ASN A 28 34.12 -18.64 -10.46
N TYR A 29 32.95 -19.03 -9.95
CA TYR A 29 31.79 -18.14 -9.83
C TYR A 29 32.00 -17.04 -8.79
N SER A 30 32.69 -17.35 -7.68
CA SER A 30 33.01 -16.36 -6.64
C SER A 30 33.95 -15.25 -7.15
N ALA A 31 34.95 -15.62 -7.95
CA ALA A 31 35.86 -14.69 -8.61
C ALA A 31 35.11 -13.84 -9.65
N TYR A 32 34.18 -14.45 -10.40
CA TYR A 32 33.34 -13.75 -11.37
C TYR A 32 32.40 -12.73 -10.71
N ILE A 33 31.77 -13.08 -9.58
CA ILE A 33 30.91 -12.17 -8.80
C ILE A 33 31.73 -11.00 -8.25
N THR A 34 32.94 -11.27 -7.73
CA THR A 34 33.83 -10.24 -7.19
C THR A 34 34.31 -9.29 -8.29
N ARG A 35 34.71 -9.82 -9.45
CA ARG A 35 35.08 -9.02 -10.62
C ARG A 35 33.92 -8.20 -11.17
N TYR A 36 32.71 -8.77 -11.21
CA TYR A 36 31.50 -8.05 -11.60
C TYR A 36 31.20 -6.90 -10.63
N ARG A 37 31.36 -7.12 -9.32
CA ARG A 37 31.24 -6.05 -8.31
C ARG A 37 32.30 -4.98 -8.48
N SER A 38 33.56 -5.33 -8.68
CA SER A 38 34.63 -4.33 -8.85
C SER A 38 34.47 -3.49 -10.12
N ILE A 39 34.07 -4.13 -11.24
CA ILE A 39 33.75 -3.43 -12.49
C ILE A 39 32.54 -2.52 -12.28
N ARG A 40 31.46 -3.03 -11.68
CA ARG A 40 30.27 -2.25 -11.37
C ARG A 40 30.57 -1.06 -10.46
N ASP A 41 31.35 -1.26 -9.40
CA ASP A 41 31.74 -0.20 -8.46
C ASP A 41 32.62 0.86 -9.15
N ALA A 42 33.46 0.46 -10.11
CA ALA A 42 34.24 1.39 -10.94
C ALA A 42 33.34 2.23 -11.87
N PHE A 43 32.30 1.62 -12.46
CA PHE A 43 31.29 2.32 -13.26
C PHE A 43 30.37 3.22 -12.41
N ASP A 44 29.95 2.74 -11.24
CA ASP A 44 29.07 3.47 -10.32
C ASP A 44 29.79 4.66 -9.66
N LYS A 45 31.12 4.60 -9.48
CA LYS A 45 31.95 5.72 -8.97
C LYS A 45 32.10 6.90 -9.93
N GLN A 46 31.84 6.71 -11.24
CA GLN A 46 32.04 7.75 -12.25
C GLN A 46 30.77 8.54 -12.62
N GLN A 47 29.59 8.06 -12.22
CA GLN A 47 28.34 8.76 -12.54
C GLN A 47 27.91 9.61 -11.34
N PRO A 48 27.73 10.94 -11.48
CA PRO A 48 27.06 11.72 -10.45
C PRO A 48 25.69 11.07 -10.19
N THR A 49 25.42 10.71 -8.94
CA THR A 49 24.20 9.99 -8.57
C THR A 49 22.99 10.89 -8.87
N LYS A 50 22.40 10.73 -10.07
CA LYS A 50 21.17 11.44 -10.43
C LYS A 50 20.13 11.15 -9.35
N LYS A 51 19.61 12.20 -8.72
CA LYS A 51 18.54 12.07 -7.72
C LYS A 51 17.41 11.26 -8.36
N ARG A 52 17.07 10.13 -7.74
CA ARG A 52 16.02 9.24 -8.25
C ARG A 52 14.69 9.98 -8.23
N VAL A 53 14.01 9.95 -9.35
CA VAL A 53 12.66 10.48 -9.49
C VAL A 53 11.66 9.35 -9.57
N TYR A 54 10.49 9.54 -8.96
CA TYR A 54 9.45 8.53 -8.87
C TYR A 54 8.14 9.04 -9.46
N LYS A 55 7.44 8.15 -10.17
CA LYS A 55 6.06 8.35 -10.61
C LYS A 55 5.17 7.33 -9.91
N LEU A 56 3.95 7.75 -9.57
CA LEU A 56 2.99 6.87 -8.91
C LEU A 56 2.45 5.83 -9.89
N ASN A 57 2.73 4.54 -9.64
CA ASN A 57 2.12 3.46 -10.41
C ASN A 57 0.67 3.22 -9.93
N LYS A 58 -0.28 3.98 -10.49
CA LYS A 58 -1.70 3.99 -10.12
C LYS A 58 -2.32 2.58 -10.16
N ALA A 59 -1.97 1.77 -11.16
CA ALA A 59 -2.46 0.40 -11.29
C ALA A 59 -1.97 -0.51 -10.17
N LYS A 60 -0.68 -0.43 -9.80
CA LYS A 60 -0.09 -1.18 -8.69
C LYS A 60 -0.75 -0.83 -7.36
N VAL A 61 -0.94 0.45 -7.08
CA VAL A 61 -1.63 0.90 -5.86
C VAL A 61 -3.06 0.36 -5.82
N ARG A 62 -3.80 0.46 -6.94
CA ARG A 62 -5.20 0.00 -7.03
C ARG A 62 -5.33 -1.48 -6.72
N LYS A 63 -4.46 -2.30 -7.31
CA LYS A 63 -4.42 -3.73 -7.04
C LYS A 63 -4.19 -4.05 -5.55
N ARG A 64 -3.28 -3.33 -4.89
CA ARG A 64 -2.99 -3.52 -3.45
C ARG A 64 -4.14 -3.07 -2.55
N ILE A 65 -4.76 -1.94 -2.86
CA ILE A 65 -5.92 -1.44 -2.14
C ILE A 65 -7.12 -2.40 -2.29
N ILE A 66 -7.39 -2.89 -3.50
CA ILE A 66 -8.44 -3.90 -3.71
C ILE A 66 -8.16 -5.16 -2.89
N ALA A 67 -6.93 -5.68 -2.94
CA ALA A 67 -6.55 -6.85 -2.14
C ALA A 67 -6.79 -6.62 -0.63
N LEU A 68 -6.40 -5.46 -0.09
CA LEU A 68 -6.67 -5.07 1.30
C LEU A 68 -8.19 -5.03 1.59
N CYS A 69 -8.99 -4.41 0.72
CA CYS A 69 -10.45 -4.31 0.91
C CYS A 69 -11.15 -5.67 0.94
N ARG A 70 -10.60 -6.69 0.26
CA ARG A 70 -11.18 -8.04 0.17
C ARG A 70 -10.82 -8.94 1.36
N LEU A 71 -9.88 -8.55 2.21
CA LEU A 71 -9.57 -9.29 3.44
C LEU A 71 -10.77 -9.34 4.41
N LYS A 72 -10.93 -10.47 5.12
CA LYS A 72 -11.94 -10.66 6.17
C LYS A 72 -11.81 -9.63 7.29
N GLN A 73 -10.58 -9.31 7.69
CA GLN A 73 -10.34 -8.31 8.74
C GLN A 73 -10.86 -6.91 8.35
N SER A 74 -10.86 -6.57 7.06
CA SER A 74 -11.36 -5.30 6.54
C SER A 74 -12.89 -5.16 6.60
N TYR A 75 -13.62 -6.24 6.88
CA TYR A 75 -15.05 -6.15 7.21
C TYR A 75 -15.27 -5.47 8.56
N LYS A 76 -14.39 -5.71 9.53
CA LYS A 76 -14.52 -5.17 10.90
C LYS A 76 -14.25 -3.67 10.89
N PHE A 77 -13.16 -3.25 10.26
CA PHE A 77 -12.78 -1.86 10.17
C PHE A 77 -12.01 -1.59 8.87
N LEU A 78 -12.31 -0.48 8.21
CA LEU A 78 -11.57 0.03 7.08
C LEU A 78 -11.73 1.55 7.02
N ALA A 79 -10.61 2.27 7.07
CA ALA A 79 -10.64 3.73 7.05
C ALA A 79 -9.48 4.33 6.28
N PHE A 80 -9.72 5.52 5.73
CA PHE A 80 -8.69 6.41 5.24
C PHE A 80 -8.31 7.40 6.31
N TYR A 81 -7.01 7.50 6.57
CA TYR A 81 -6.42 8.58 7.34
C TYR A 81 -5.72 9.54 6.38
N SER A 82 -6.12 10.80 6.38
CA SER A 82 -5.44 11.88 5.65
C SER A 82 -4.55 12.67 6.60
N ILE A 83 -3.34 13.01 6.16
CA ILE A 83 -2.30 13.58 7.01
C ILE A 83 -1.73 14.83 6.36
N SER A 84 -2.02 15.97 6.97
CA SER A 84 -1.59 17.32 6.54
C SER A 84 -0.44 17.85 7.38
N PHE A 85 0.38 18.68 6.73
CA PHE A 85 1.56 19.33 7.32
C PHE A 85 1.41 20.85 7.28
N PRO A 86 2.20 21.60 8.08
CA PRO A 86 2.29 23.05 7.93
C PRO A 86 2.59 23.45 6.48
N ALA A 87 1.95 24.53 6.04
CA ALA A 87 2.09 25.01 4.67
C ALA A 87 3.55 25.35 4.33
N LYS A 88 3.95 25.09 3.08
CA LYS A 88 5.31 25.36 2.55
C LYS A 88 6.42 24.55 3.24
N ALA A 89 6.10 23.50 4.00
CA ALA A 89 7.10 22.61 4.55
C ALA A 89 7.86 21.88 3.41
N PRO A 90 9.19 21.79 3.44
CA PRO A 90 9.96 21.09 2.41
C PRO A 90 9.63 19.60 2.36
N ASP A 91 9.55 19.02 1.15
CA ASP A 91 9.22 17.60 0.93
C ASP A 91 10.09 16.65 1.77
N ASP A 92 11.41 16.86 1.79
CA ASP A 92 12.37 16.01 2.49
C ASP A 92 12.06 15.96 4.00
N VAL A 93 11.71 17.11 4.57
CA VAL A 93 11.34 17.24 5.98
C VAL A 93 9.98 16.59 6.25
N ILE A 94 9.02 16.74 5.32
CA ILE A 94 7.72 16.08 5.41
C ILE A 94 7.88 14.55 5.42
N TYR A 95 8.71 13.98 4.54
CA TYR A 95 8.99 12.54 4.52
C TYR A 95 9.69 12.08 5.80
N GLU A 96 10.63 12.87 6.34
CA GLU A 96 11.27 12.57 7.64
C GLU A 96 10.24 12.49 8.77
N ILE A 97 9.37 13.51 8.89
CA ILE A 97 8.31 13.57 9.90
C ILE A 97 7.33 12.41 9.73
N PHE A 98 6.89 12.16 8.50
CA PHE A 98 5.94 11.10 8.19
C PHE A 98 6.49 9.72 8.56
N ASN A 99 7.76 9.44 8.26
CA ASN A 99 8.40 8.18 8.63
C ASN A 99 8.54 8.01 10.15
N LYS A 100 8.87 9.08 10.88
CA LYS A 100 8.90 9.08 12.35
C LYS A 100 7.50 8.77 12.91
N TRP A 101 6.48 9.45 12.41
CA TRP A 101 5.10 9.23 12.82
C TRP A 101 4.60 7.81 12.49
N LEU A 102 4.85 7.31 11.27
CA LEU A 102 4.54 5.93 10.89
C LEU A 102 5.21 4.91 11.82
N THR A 103 6.43 5.20 12.26
CA THR A 103 7.14 4.35 13.23
C THR A 103 6.44 4.38 14.57
N THR A 104 6.11 5.55 15.10
CA THR A 104 5.33 5.70 16.34
C THR A 104 3.97 4.99 16.26
N CYS A 105 3.26 5.11 15.12
CA CYS A 105 1.97 4.42 14.94
C CYS A 105 2.11 2.90 14.93
N ARG A 106 3.19 2.38 14.34
CA ARG A 106 3.47 0.93 14.33
C ARG A 106 3.83 0.40 15.71
N THR A 107 4.63 1.15 16.47
CA THR A 107 5.13 0.70 17.78
C THR A 107 4.14 0.93 18.92
N HIS A 108 3.38 2.02 18.91
CA HIS A 108 2.57 2.44 20.05
C HIS A 108 1.07 2.55 19.78
N HIS A 109 0.64 2.55 18.51
CA HIS A 109 -0.78 2.77 18.16
C HIS A 109 -1.38 1.64 17.32
N GLY A 110 -0.69 0.50 17.19
CA GLY A 110 -1.24 -0.71 16.59
C GLY A 110 -1.40 -0.68 15.07
N LEU A 111 -0.73 0.22 14.36
CA LEU A 111 -0.69 0.21 12.90
C LEU A 111 0.14 -0.99 12.41
N LYS A 112 -0.49 -1.99 11.82
CA LYS A 112 0.19 -3.19 11.29
C LYS A 112 0.03 -3.31 9.77
N THR A 113 -1.19 -3.09 9.30
CA THR A 113 -1.68 -3.37 7.96
C THR A 113 -2.11 -2.08 7.30
N TYR A 114 -1.36 -1.60 6.31
CA TYR A 114 -1.67 -0.32 5.68
C TYR A 114 -1.14 -0.20 4.25
N VAL A 115 -1.75 0.71 3.52
CA VAL A 115 -1.28 1.23 2.23
C VAL A 115 -1.30 2.73 2.31
N TRP A 116 -0.24 3.42 1.88
CA TRP A 116 -0.26 4.87 1.78
C TRP A 116 0.17 5.39 0.41
N VAL A 117 -0.36 6.56 0.07
CA VAL A 117 0.00 7.33 -1.13
C VAL A 117 0.30 8.77 -0.73
N ALA A 118 1.24 9.39 -1.43
CA ALA A 118 1.50 10.82 -1.38
C ALA A 118 0.71 11.53 -2.49
N GLU A 119 0.14 12.68 -2.18
CA GLU A 119 -0.51 13.61 -3.10
C GLU A 119 0.08 15.00 -2.84
N ARG A 120 0.36 15.78 -3.88
CA ARG A 120 0.64 17.21 -3.71
C ARG A 120 -0.67 18.00 -3.70
N GLN A 121 -0.88 18.79 -2.66
CA GLN A 121 -2.04 19.67 -2.59
C GLN A 121 -1.90 20.87 -3.53
N LYS A 122 -3.00 21.60 -3.77
CA LYS A 122 -3.00 22.83 -4.57
C LYS A 122 -2.00 23.89 -4.07
N ASN A 123 -1.68 23.89 -2.78
CA ASN A 123 -0.70 24.79 -2.16
C ASN A 123 0.76 24.30 -2.29
N GLY A 124 1.01 23.22 -3.01
CA GLY A 124 2.33 22.62 -3.21
C GLY A 124 2.83 21.73 -2.07
N THR A 125 2.15 21.71 -0.92
CA THR A 125 2.55 20.91 0.25
C THR A 125 2.13 19.46 0.05
N LEU A 126 2.99 18.51 0.46
CA LEU A 126 2.66 17.09 0.39
C LEU A 126 1.59 16.72 1.43
N HIS A 127 0.75 15.76 1.04
CA HIS A 127 -0.32 15.21 1.83
C HIS A 127 -0.29 13.69 1.69
N PHE A 128 -0.43 12.96 2.80
CA PHE A 128 -0.47 11.50 2.74
C PHE A 128 -1.87 10.99 3.02
N HIS A 129 -2.25 9.94 2.29
CA HIS A 129 -3.46 9.19 2.52
C HIS A 129 -3.10 7.74 2.85
N ILE A 130 -3.59 7.25 3.98
CA ILE A 130 -3.36 5.88 4.44
C ILE A 130 -4.69 5.13 4.47
N LEU A 131 -4.79 4.03 3.74
CA LEU A 131 -5.85 3.04 3.92
C LEU A 131 -5.37 1.97 4.89
N THR A 132 -6.14 1.70 5.95
CA THR A 132 -5.83 0.66 6.93
C THR A 132 -7.09 -0.02 7.45
N ASN A 133 -6.96 -1.27 7.87
CA ASN A 133 -7.97 -2.01 8.62
C ASN A 133 -7.64 -2.06 10.13
N ASN A 134 -6.67 -1.26 10.59
CA ASN A 134 -6.38 -1.04 12.00
C ASN A 134 -7.01 0.27 12.45
N PHE A 135 -7.78 0.21 13.54
CA PHE A 135 -8.32 1.41 14.16
C PHE A 135 -7.20 2.18 14.86
N LEU A 136 -6.97 3.41 14.41
CA LEU A 136 -6.09 4.36 15.08
C LEU A 136 -6.93 5.45 15.74
N GLU A 137 -6.74 5.62 17.04
CA GLU A 137 -7.44 6.66 17.79
C GLU A 137 -6.94 8.05 17.39
N ILE A 138 -7.84 8.85 16.82
CA ILE A 138 -7.50 10.09 16.12
C ILE A 138 -6.77 11.10 17.00
N TYR A 139 -7.16 11.20 18.28
CA TYR A 139 -6.52 12.08 19.24
C TYR A 139 -5.06 11.68 19.51
N LYS A 140 -4.81 10.38 19.72
CA LYS A 140 -3.47 9.86 19.99
C LYS A 140 -2.54 10.07 18.80
N VAL A 141 -3.02 9.76 17.59
CA VAL A 141 -2.18 9.90 16.39
C VAL A 141 -1.96 11.35 15.96
N ASN A 142 -2.92 12.26 16.20
CA ASN A 142 -2.69 13.70 16.04
C ASN A 142 -1.62 14.19 17.01
N ARG A 143 -1.72 13.82 18.29
CA ARG A 143 -0.71 14.19 19.30
C ARG A 143 0.68 13.64 18.95
N ALA A 144 0.76 12.41 18.45
CA ALA A 144 2.01 11.83 17.97
C ALA A 144 2.59 12.64 16.79
N MET A 145 1.75 13.00 15.81
CA MET A 145 2.19 13.79 14.66
C MET A 145 2.65 15.18 15.09
N ALA A 146 1.91 15.83 15.97
CA ALA A 146 2.25 17.14 16.49
C ALA A 146 3.63 17.15 17.16
N LYS A 147 3.97 16.10 17.93
CA LYS A 147 5.30 15.92 18.51
C LYS A 147 6.39 15.76 17.44
N CYS A 148 6.16 14.96 16.40
CA CYS A 148 7.12 14.77 15.31
C CYS A 148 7.38 16.07 14.53
N ILE A 149 6.33 16.86 14.27
CA ILE A 149 6.44 18.18 13.66
C ILE A 149 7.22 19.11 14.59
N ASN A 150 6.88 19.14 15.88
CA ASN A 150 7.55 20.02 16.85
C ASN A 150 9.05 19.77 16.93
N THR A 151 9.49 18.51 16.90
CA THR A 151 10.93 18.19 16.85
C THR A 151 11.61 18.84 15.65
N SER A 152 10.97 18.84 14.48
CA SER A 152 11.53 19.46 13.27
C SER A 152 11.49 20.99 13.33
N VAL A 153 10.48 21.57 14.00
CA VAL A 153 10.41 23.02 14.27
C VAL A 153 11.51 23.46 15.21
N LEU A 154 11.74 22.74 16.31
CA LEU A 154 12.83 23.02 17.27
C LEU A 154 14.22 22.89 16.62
N GLN A 155 14.35 22.07 15.58
CA GLN A 155 15.57 21.94 14.77
C GLN A 155 15.71 23.04 13.70
N GLY A 156 14.76 23.98 13.59
CA GLY A 156 14.77 25.03 12.57
C GLY A 156 14.49 24.56 11.14
N LYS A 157 14.00 23.32 10.95
CA LYS A 157 13.75 22.74 9.62
C LYS A 157 12.44 23.23 8.98
N LEU A 158 11.48 23.67 9.80
CA LEU A 158 10.19 24.22 9.35
C LEU A 158 9.56 25.10 10.43
N SER A 159 8.50 25.82 10.09
CA SER A 159 7.69 26.61 11.05
C SER A 159 6.26 26.08 11.16
N TRP A 160 5.64 26.20 12.33
CA TRP A 160 4.24 25.84 12.54
C TRP A 160 3.24 26.66 11.70
N GLY A 161 3.62 27.86 11.25
CA GLY A 161 2.71 28.77 10.57
C GLY A 161 1.56 29.18 11.49
N GLN A 162 0.32 28.94 11.05
CA GLN A 162 -0.91 29.26 11.80
C GLN A 162 -1.36 28.14 12.77
N SER A 163 -0.57 27.07 12.91
CA SER A 163 -0.86 25.98 13.85
C SER A 163 0.11 26.01 15.03
N SER A 164 0.06 25.01 15.89
CA SER A 164 1.00 24.83 17.00
C SER A 164 0.99 23.38 17.48
N LEU A 165 1.91 23.02 18.37
CA LEU A 165 1.91 21.72 19.03
C LEU A 165 0.57 21.38 19.69
N THR A 166 -0.11 22.36 20.28
CA THR A 166 -1.38 22.17 21.01
C THR A 166 -2.61 22.24 20.11
N LEU A 167 -2.52 22.96 18.98
CA LEU A 167 -3.63 23.18 18.05
C LEU A 167 -3.62 22.23 16.84
N TYR A 168 -2.60 21.40 16.69
CA TYR A 168 -2.48 20.51 15.53
C TYR A 168 -3.61 19.46 15.50
N ASN A 169 -4.37 19.47 14.41
CA ASN A 169 -5.41 18.48 14.08
C ASN A 169 -5.34 18.08 12.60
N GLY A 170 -4.13 17.92 12.08
CA GLY A 170 -3.88 17.65 10.66
C GLY A 170 -4.05 16.19 10.24
N VAL A 171 -4.28 15.26 11.18
CA VAL A 171 -4.69 13.89 10.88
C VAL A 171 -6.21 13.80 10.98
N ASP A 172 -6.84 13.40 9.88
CA ASP A 172 -8.29 13.23 9.78
C ASP A 172 -8.64 11.82 9.30
N VAL A 173 -9.80 11.31 9.71
CA VAL A 173 -10.25 9.94 9.40
C VAL A 173 -11.60 9.92 8.72
N ASP A 174 -11.70 9.13 7.65
CA ASP A 174 -12.96 8.80 6.97
C ASP A 174 -13.09 7.27 6.91
N SER A 175 -14.17 6.73 7.46
CA SER A 175 -14.39 5.29 7.58
C SER A 175 -15.68 4.90 6.87
N ILE A 176 -15.66 3.74 6.20
CA ILE A 176 -16.88 3.19 5.63
C ILE A 176 -17.86 2.75 6.73
N GLN A 177 -17.36 2.27 7.86
CA GLN A 177 -18.16 1.89 9.04
C GLN A 177 -18.72 3.12 9.76
N HIS A 178 -17.95 4.20 9.82
CA HIS A 178 -18.29 5.40 10.57
C HIS A 178 -18.20 6.63 9.67
N THR A 179 -19.13 6.67 8.71
CA THR A 179 -19.19 7.77 7.75
C THR A 179 -19.52 9.08 8.45
N LYS A 180 -18.87 10.17 8.02
CA LYS A 180 -19.14 11.50 8.58
C LYS A 180 -20.58 11.96 8.29
N ARG A 181 -21.07 12.87 9.14
CA ARG A 181 -22.33 13.59 8.90
C ARG A 181 -22.23 14.39 7.61
N ARG A 182 -23.27 14.35 6.77
CA ARG A 182 -23.30 15.10 5.51
C ARG A 182 -23.61 16.58 5.78
N GLN A 183 -23.18 17.46 4.88
CA GLN A 183 -23.57 18.87 4.96
C GLN A 183 -25.10 18.99 4.82
N GLY A 184 -25.72 19.77 5.70
CA GLY A 184 -27.18 19.91 5.76
C GLY A 184 -27.94 18.77 6.45
N GLU A 185 -27.27 17.71 6.89
CA GLU A 185 -27.90 16.59 7.61
C GLU A 185 -28.11 16.93 9.09
N SER A 186 -29.34 16.77 9.59
CA SER A 186 -29.64 16.94 11.01
C SER A 186 -29.01 15.84 11.85
N ARG A 187 -28.82 16.09 13.16
CA ARG A 187 -28.24 15.09 14.07
C ARG A 187 -29.12 13.84 14.19
N ALA A 188 -30.44 14.00 14.10
CA ALA A 188 -31.39 12.89 14.12
C ALA A 188 -31.29 12.04 12.84
N GLN A 189 -31.26 12.69 11.67
CA GLN A 189 -31.07 12.01 10.38
C GLN A 189 -29.76 11.23 10.34
N TYR A 190 -28.67 11.83 10.82
CA TYR A 190 -27.37 11.17 10.92
C TYR A 190 -27.42 9.90 11.77
N ARG A 191 -28.00 9.99 12.97
CA ARG A 191 -28.13 8.84 13.88
C ARG A 191 -29.02 7.74 13.29
N TRP A 192 -30.13 8.12 12.68
CA TRP A 192 -31.03 7.19 12.02
C TRP A 192 -30.31 6.44 10.88
N ARG A 193 -29.57 7.17 10.03
CA ARG A 193 -28.77 6.59 8.95
C ARG A 193 -27.70 5.63 9.45
N LEU A 194 -27.02 5.95 10.56
CA LEU A 194 -26.04 5.04 11.16
C LEU A 194 -26.71 3.78 11.73
N LYS A 195 -27.92 3.90 12.29
CA LYS A 195 -28.68 2.76 12.82
C LYS A 195 -29.14 1.82 11.69
N GLU A 196 -29.57 2.38 10.56
CA GLU A 196 -29.98 1.63 9.36
C GLU A 196 -28.80 1.08 8.55
N GLN A 197 -27.56 1.40 8.93
CA GLN A 197 -26.39 0.99 8.18
C GLN A 197 -26.16 -0.52 8.32
N LYS A 198 -26.46 -1.26 7.24
CA LYS A 198 -26.15 -2.68 7.12
C LYS A 198 -24.64 -2.91 7.07
N LYS A 199 -24.22 -4.15 7.37
CA LYS A 199 -22.84 -4.59 7.14
C LYS A 199 -22.47 -4.38 5.67
N HIS A 200 -21.43 -3.59 5.43
CA HIS A 200 -20.94 -3.27 4.09
C HIS A 200 -20.41 -4.52 3.37
N THR A 201 -20.83 -4.64 2.11
CA THR A 201 -20.39 -5.64 1.15
C THR A 201 -18.95 -5.38 0.68
N ILE A 202 -18.34 -6.36 0.03
CA ILE A 202 -17.02 -6.20 -0.62
C ILE A 202 -17.09 -5.08 -1.67
N LYS A 203 -18.14 -5.09 -2.50
CA LYS A 203 -18.39 -4.10 -3.54
C LYS A 203 -18.41 -2.67 -2.98
N GLU A 204 -19.06 -2.46 -1.84
CA GLU A 204 -19.10 -1.14 -1.18
C GLU A 204 -17.74 -0.71 -0.65
N ARG A 205 -16.96 -1.62 -0.04
CA ARG A 205 -15.58 -1.32 0.41
C ARG A 205 -14.66 -0.98 -0.74
N VAL A 206 -14.69 -1.77 -1.82
CA VAL A 206 -13.90 -1.52 -3.02
C VAL A 206 -14.32 -0.20 -3.68
N LYS A 207 -15.62 0.10 -3.75
CA LYS A 207 -16.14 1.37 -4.27
C LYS A 207 -15.70 2.56 -3.40
N PHE A 208 -15.77 2.43 -2.08
CA PHE A 208 -15.28 3.44 -1.13
C PHE A 208 -13.80 3.73 -1.37
N ALA A 209 -12.97 2.68 -1.42
CA ALA A 209 -11.54 2.81 -1.65
C ALA A 209 -11.21 3.38 -3.03
N THR A 210 -11.89 2.92 -4.08
CA THR A 210 -11.67 3.39 -5.46
C THR A 210 -12.08 4.85 -5.62
N ARG A 211 -13.21 5.28 -5.05
CA ARG A 211 -13.62 6.71 -5.08
C ARG A 211 -12.57 7.60 -4.42
N TYR A 212 -12.08 7.17 -3.26
CA TYR A 212 -11.06 7.90 -2.52
C TYR A 212 -9.75 7.97 -3.32
N MET A 213 -9.29 6.83 -3.86
CA MET A 213 -8.14 6.79 -4.77
C MET A 213 -8.30 7.70 -5.98
N THR A 214 -9.42 7.65 -6.70
CA THR A 214 -9.65 8.50 -7.87
C THR A 214 -9.57 9.97 -7.48
N LYS A 215 -10.11 10.37 -6.33
CA LYS A 215 -10.08 11.78 -5.89
C LYS A 215 -8.66 12.34 -5.67
N TYR A 216 -7.72 11.51 -5.23
CA TYR A 216 -6.39 11.97 -4.80
C TYR A 216 -5.23 11.46 -5.68
N MET A 217 -5.46 10.42 -6.49
CA MET A 217 -4.45 9.84 -7.39
C MET A 217 -4.68 10.17 -8.87
N SER A 218 -5.88 10.59 -9.28
CA SER A 218 -6.10 11.00 -10.68
C SER A 218 -5.52 12.38 -10.99
N LYS A 219 -5.24 13.18 -9.96
CA LYS A 219 -4.91 14.60 -10.10
C LYS A 219 -3.49 14.90 -10.54
N SER A 220 -2.59 13.91 -10.55
CA SER A 220 -1.22 14.20 -10.93
C SER A 220 -0.50 13.07 -11.68
N ASP A 221 0.22 13.46 -12.73
CA ASP A 221 1.38 12.75 -13.27
C ASP A 221 2.67 13.35 -12.67
N GLU A 222 2.57 13.78 -11.42
CA GLU A 222 3.63 14.42 -10.66
C GLU A 222 4.83 13.49 -10.50
N VAL A 223 5.99 14.15 -10.48
CA VAL A 223 7.26 13.53 -10.23
C VAL A 223 7.66 13.85 -8.79
N PHE A 224 8.04 12.80 -8.04
CA PHE A 224 8.43 12.90 -6.65
C PHE A 224 9.93 12.61 -6.52
N THR A 225 10.60 13.25 -5.57
CA THR A 225 11.99 12.94 -5.17
C THR A 225 12.08 11.72 -4.25
N HIS A 226 10.95 11.33 -3.67
CA HIS A 226 10.78 10.22 -2.75
C HIS A 226 9.69 9.27 -3.26
N LEU A 227 9.58 8.08 -2.67
CA LEU A 227 8.53 7.13 -3.04
C LEU A 227 7.14 7.75 -2.77
N PRO A 228 6.26 7.84 -3.78
CA PRO A 228 4.91 8.39 -3.61
C PRO A 228 3.91 7.35 -3.11
N PHE A 229 4.37 6.13 -2.84
CA PHE A 229 3.53 5.02 -2.38
C PHE A 229 4.36 3.98 -1.64
N HIS A 230 3.78 3.43 -0.57
CA HIS A 230 4.28 2.23 0.08
C HIS A 230 3.13 1.47 0.75
N CYS A 231 3.40 0.23 1.16
CA CYS A 231 2.46 -0.58 1.93
C CYS A 231 3.19 -1.44 2.97
N SER A 232 2.47 -1.92 3.98
CA SER A 232 2.99 -2.88 4.93
C SER A 232 3.36 -4.20 4.24
N ARG A 233 4.21 -4.98 4.91
CA ARG A 233 4.81 -6.19 4.32
C ARG A 233 3.76 -7.27 4.04
N ASP A 234 2.78 -7.44 4.92
CA ASP A 234 1.64 -8.33 4.73
C ASP A 234 0.85 -7.97 3.45
N ILE A 235 0.58 -6.69 3.21
CA ILE A 235 -0.10 -6.23 1.99
C ILE A 235 0.74 -6.46 0.73
N SER A 236 2.06 -6.29 0.84
CA SER A 236 2.97 -6.54 -0.28
C SER A 236 3.00 -8.01 -0.73
N GLN A 237 2.64 -8.93 0.17
CA GLN A 237 2.62 -10.37 -0.07
C GLN A 237 1.29 -10.87 -0.65
N LEU A 238 0.22 -10.10 -0.56
CA LEU A 238 -1.08 -10.50 -1.11
C LEU A 238 -1.01 -10.70 -2.63
N PHE A 239 -1.71 -11.71 -3.11
CA PHE A 239 -1.93 -11.94 -4.52
C PHE A 239 -2.93 -10.91 -5.06
N THR A 240 -2.67 -10.42 -6.27
CA THR A 240 -3.52 -9.43 -6.96
C THR A 240 -4.04 -9.92 -8.31
N SER A 241 -3.67 -11.15 -8.68
CA SER A 241 -4.03 -11.84 -9.90
C SER A 241 -3.81 -13.33 -9.70
N LEU A 242 -4.56 -14.14 -10.44
CA LEU A 242 -4.36 -15.59 -10.56
C LEU A 242 -4.07 -15.93 -12.02
N LEU A 243 -3.27 -16.97 -12.22
CA LEU A 243 -3.17 -17.67 -13.49
C LEU A 243 -3.89 -18.99 -13.32
N LEU A 244 -4.82 -19.29 -14.21
CA LEU A 244 -5.63 -20.50 -14.17
C LEU A 244 -5.26 -21.36 -15.37
N SER A 245 -5.20 -22.67 -15.15
CA SER A 245 -5.19 -23.62 -16.26
C SER A 245 -6.58 -23.67 -16.92
N ASP A 246 -6.68 -24.22 -18.13
CA ASP A 246 -7.97 -24.38 -18.81
C ASP A 246 -8.96 -25.18 -17.96
N LYS A 247 -8.47 -26.24 -17.29
CA LYS A 247 -9.28 -27.05 -16.38
C LYS A 247 -9.82 -26.25 -15.19
N ASP A 248 -8.99 -25.39 -14.58
CA ASP A 248 -9.43 -24.56 -13.46
C ASP A 248 -10.37 -23.44 -13.92
N PHE A 249 -10.19 -22.93 -15.14
CA PHE A 249 -11.02 -21.88 -15.72
C PHE A 249 -12.46 -22.35 -15.98
N GLU A 250 -12.67 -23.62 -16.36
CA GLU A 250 -14.02 -24.18 -16.58
C GLU A 250 -14.92 -24.08 -15.34
N ILE A 251 -14.35 -24.10 -14.12
CA ILE A 251 -15.09 -23.88 -12.86
C ILE A 251 -15.72 -22.48 -12.83
N TYR A 252 -15.02 -21.49 -13.39
CA TYR A 252 -15.43 -20.08 -13.35
C TYR A 252 -16.26 -19.65 -14.55
N LYS A 253 -16.18 -20.38 -15.65
CA LYS A 253 -16.86 -20.05 -16.92
C LYS A 253 -18.36 -19.83 -16.75
N GLN A 254 -19.02 -20.66 -15.94
CA GLN A 254 -20.45 -20.52 -15.59
C GLN A 254 -20.82 -19.19 -14.91
N TYR A 255 -19.84 -18.46 -14.35
CA TYR A 255 -20.05 -17.16 -13.70
C TYR A 255 -19.64 -15.98 -14.59
N LEU A 256 -19.19 -16.24 -15.81
CA LEU A 256 -18.84 -15.23 -16.79
C LEU A 256 -20.02 -15.04 -17.75
N SER A 257 -20.16 -13.83 -18.28
CA SER A 257 -21.18 -13.56 -19.29
C SER A 257 -20.70 -14.08 -20.64
N ASP A 258 -21.59 -14.75 -21.37
CA ASP A 258 -21.32 -15.13 -22.76
C ASP A 258 -21.58 -13.96 -23.73
N ASN A 259 -22.14 -12.85 -23.26
CA ASN A 259 -22.43 -11.68 -24.09
C ASN A 259 -21.16 -10.83 -24.30
N PRO A 260 -20.62 -10.73 -25.54
CA PRO A 260 -19.42 -9.93 -25.81
C PRO A 260 -19.58 -8.45 -25.45
N ASN A 261 -20.82 -7.94 -25.42
CA ASN A 261 -21.10 -6.55 -25.05
C ASN A 261 -20.80 -6.24 -23.58
N ASP A 262 -20.63 -7.24 -22.71
CA ASP A 262 -20.23 -7.04 -21.31
C ASP A 262 -18.72 -6.81 -21.15
N TYR A 263 -17.96 -6.92 -22.23
CA TYR A 263 -16.50 -6.85 -22.24
C TYR A 263 -15.97 -5.76 -23.17
N ILE A 264 -14.85 -5.18 -22.80
CA ILE A 264 -13.93 -4.49 -23.72
C ILE A 264 -12.87 -5.52 -24.09
N VAL A 265 -12.76 -5.81 -25.39
CA VAL A 265 -11.88 -6.86 -25.91
C VAL A 265 -10.69 -6.23 -26.62
N TYR A 266 -9.49 -6.58 -26.19
CA TYR A 266 -8.25 -6.20 -26.85
C TYR A 266 -7.61 -7.45 -27.45
N LYS A 267 -7.47 -7.49 -28.77
CA LYS A 267 -6.80 -8.58 -29.49
C LYS A 267 -5.37 -8.19 -29.82
N ALA A 268 -4.44 -9.09 -29.56
CA ALA A 268 -3.06 -9.06 -30.04
C ALA A 268 -2.74 -10.44 -30.62
N GLU A 269 -1.64 -10.55 -31.37
CA GLU A 269 -1.26 -11.76 -32.11
C GLU A 269 -1.31 -13.04 -31.27
N GLU A 270 -0.80 -13.01 -30.04
CA GLU A 270 -0.72 -14.19 -29.16
C GLU A 270 -1.64 -14.13 -27.94
N ARG A 271 -2.49 -13.09 -27.82
CA ARG A 271 -3.35 -12.94 -26.64
C ARG A 271 -4.63 -12.15 -26.91
N THR A 272 -5.70 -12.57 -26.26
CA THR A 272 -6.93 -11.78 -26.16
C THR A 272 -7.16 -11.38 -24.71
N THR A 273 -7.33 -10.08 -24.46
CA THR A 273 -7.64 -9.54 -23.14
C THR A 273 -9.09 -9.12 -23.07
N PHE A 274 -9.84 -9.70 -22.16
CA PHE A 274 -11.22 -9.33 -21.85
C PHE A 274 -11.24 -8.48 -20.59
N VAL A 275 -11.81 -7.28 -20.67
CA VAL A 275 -11.98 -6.37 -19.53
C VAL A 275 -13.47 -6.19 -19.28
N PHE A 276 -13.95 -6.57 -18.10
CA PHE A 276 -15.34 -6.38 -17.73
C PHE A 276 -15.74 -4.89 -17.76
N LYS A 277 -16.83 -4.56 -18.46
CA LYS A 277 -17.43 -3.21 -18.42
C LYS A 277 -18.10 -2.92 -17.08
N THR A 278 -18.61 -3.96 -16.43
CA THR A 278 -19.26 -3.90 -15.12
C THR A 278 -18.43 -4.64 -14.07
N ALA A 279 -18.80 -4.51 -12.79
CA ALA A 279 -18.11 -5.26 -11.74
C ALA A 279 -18.44 -6.76 -11.87
N PRO A 280 -17.43 -7.64 -12.01
CA PRO A 280 -17.69 -9.06 -12.14
C PRO A 280 -18.22 -9.67 -10.82
N PRO A 281 -18.86 -10.86 -10.88
CA PRO A 281 -19.35 -11.55 -9.69
C PRO A 281 -18.25 -11.85 -8.68
N ASP A 282 -18.51 -11.70 -7.38
CA ASP A 282 -17.47 -11.89 -6.34
C ASP A 282 -16.89 -13.31 -6.29
N ILE A 283 -17.64 -14.32 -6.78
CA ILE A 283 -17.22 -15.73 -6.80
C ILE A 283 -15.94 -15.96 -7.60
N ILE A 284 -15.67 -15.15 -8.63
CA ILE A 284 -14.44 -15.29 -9.44
C ILE A 284 -13.17 -14.96 -8.65
N PHE A 285 -13.31 -14.26 -7.52
CA PHE A 285 -12.19 -13.91 -6.64
C PHE A 285 -12.10 -14.84 -5.42
N SER A 286 -12.98 -15.84 -5.29
CA SER A 286 -13.08 -16.69 -4.09
C SER A 286 -11.76 -17.38 -3.74
N VAL A 287 -11.05 -17.92 -4.72
CA VAL A 287 -9.72 -18.55 -4.51
C VAL A 287 -8.68 -17.51 -4.12
N LEU A 288 -8.67 -16.36 -4.79
CA LEU A 288 -7.75 -15.25 -4.46
C LEU A 288 -7.95 -14.79 -3.02
N ASP A 289 -9.21 -14.62 -2.63
CA ASP A 289 -9.60 -14.17 -1.30
C ASP A 289 -9.24 -15.23 -0.26
N LYS A 290 -9.49 -16.52 -0.53
CA LYS A 290 -9.09 -17.62 0.37
C LYS A 290 -7.59 -17.61 0.61
N LEU A 291 -6.78 -17.56 -0.45
CA LEU A 291 -5.32 -17.52 -0.36
C LEU A 291 -4.82 -16.28 0.38
N ASN A 292 -5.37 -15.11 0.06
CA ASN A 292 -4.98 -13.85 0.70
C ASN A 292 -5.34 -13.81 2.19
N ASN A 293 -6.49 -14.35 2.57
CA ASN A 293 -6.85 -14.46 3.99
C ASN A 293 -5.94 -15.45 4.72
N MET A 294 -5.61 -16.60 4.11
CA MET A 294 -4.64 -17.53 4.69
C MET A 294 -3.27 -16.87 4.89
N LEU A 295 -2.74 -16.16 3.89
CA LEU A 295 -1.47 -15.45 4.01
C LEU A 295 -1.51 -14.36 5.08
N TYR A 296 -2.61 -13.62 5.16
CA TYR A 296 -2.81 -12.60 6.17
C TYR A 296 -2.81 -13.21 7.58
N ASP A 297 -3.58 -14.28 7.78
CA ASP A 297 -3.65 -14.99 9.05
C ASP A 297 -2.28 -15.59 9.42
N MET A 298 -1.57 -16.22 8.48
CA MET A 298 -0.19 -16.70 8.71
C MET A 298 0.80 -15.58 9.05
N TYR A 299 0.61 -14.37 8.53
CA TYR A 299 1.49 -13.25 8.83
C TYR A 299 1.27 -12.74 10.27
N HIS A 300 0.01 -12.64 10.70
CA HIS A 300 -0.35 -12.05 11.99
C HIS A 300 -0.50 -13.08 13.13
N ASN A 301 -0.67 -14.36 12.82
CA ASN A 301 -0.74 -15.49 13.76
C ASN A 301 0.58 -16.26 13.87
N LYS A 302 1.69 -15.75 13.32
CA LYS A 302 3.00 -16.21 13.78
C LYS A 302 3.08 -15.84 15.25
N ASP A 303 2.99 -16.85 16.10
CA ASP A 303 2.93 -16.71 17.54
C ASP A 303 3.95 -15.70 18.06
N PRO A 304 3.57 -14.89 19.07
CA PRO A 304 4.53 -14.17 19.89
C PRO A 304 5.31 -15.22 20.69
N ASN A 305 6.42 -15.70 20.13
CA ASN A 305 7.50 -16.25 20.95
C ASN A 305 7.99 -15.16 21.91
#